data_AF-A0A3M2H460-F1
#
_entry.id   AF-A0A3M2H460-F1
#
_cell.length_a   1.000
_cell.length_b   1.000
_cell.length_c   1.000
_cell.angle_alpha   90.00
_cell.angle_beta   90.00
_cell.angle_gamma   90.00
#
_symmetry.space_group_name_H-M   'P 1'
#
loop_
_entity.id
_entity.type
_entity.pdbx_description
1 polymer ?
#
loop_
_entity_poly.entity_id
_entity_poly.type
_entity_poly.pdbx_seq_one_letter_code
_entity_poly.pdbx_strand_id
1 'polypeptide(L)'
;MKTKIFSKPLLFVLAIFVLGGALLLTVRAGAQTPDNGGETPAVNAPNAPSSLLFTYQGQLLDSSGNPVTGSVPMTFRLFTTPTGGTACWSEAHTGGNAVDVQDGLFTALLGQLTPLDTACLGGDVYLELVVNGETLSPRELMTSVFHAQEASTLSAGAETQGSLTVSNNLSVSGVSYLANGAVHIWQWGTGDADIDGLLPGSTFGSLMQGRENGHMVFGLRENDGGDGFAFLTGGGDYASDYLYDTMAMFIKANGNVGIGTTAPSARLEVTGGGVIINQGTGGTNLLINNAEDVDNSSYAKGGLRLVNGNDASDWLGIDNNEITSYGTPLYIQVSGSTDPVYFGNDINMGGHGITNCGGIVEANLQTPEEVAAGQIGRFELGDVLCMSAETEQLERCAMANTRSIVAVANDKGQPFVFGAEKIKVLGPVQVGDLLVASDIPGYAMVNNDPAPGTVIAKAMQNFDGERGLILAMIDGQ
;
A
#
# COMPACT_ATOMS: atom_id res chain seq x y z
N MET A 1 39.14 18.26 74.41
CA MET A 1 38.22 17.24 74.99
C MET A 1 38.32 15.92 74.21
N LYS A 2 37.89 14.78 74.77
CA LYS A 2 37.72 13.51 74.05
C LYS A 2 36.26 13.05 74.15
N THR A 3 35.52 13.05 73.05
CA THR A 3 34.16 12.47 72.98
C THR A 3 34.21 11.11 72.30
N LYS A 4 33.60 10.09 72.92
CA LYS A 4 33.53 8.70 72.46
C LYS A 4 32.14 8.18 72.78
N ILE A 5 31.24 7.99 71.80
CA ILE A 5 29.87 7.53 72.10
C ILE A 5 29.38 6.54 71.06
N PHE A 6 28.83 5.45 71.59
CA PHE A 6 28.34 4.25 70.92
C PHE A 6 26.90 4.37 70.41
N SER A 7 26.58 3.52 69.45
CA SER A 7 25.33 3.49 68.67
C SER A 7 24.23 2.57 69.22
N LYS A 8 22.97 3.01 69.06
CA LYS A 8 21.69 2.26 68.94
C LYS A 8 20.91 1.86 70.23
N PRO A 9 19.61 1.45 70.14
CA PRO A 9 18.43 2.34 70.07
C PRO A 9 17.28 1.90 71.03
N LEU A 10 16.34 2.77 71.47
CA LEU A 10 15.11 2.28 72.11
C LEU A 10 13.90 3.24 71.99
N LEU A 11 12.87 2.74 71.30
CA LEU A 11 11.42 2.77 71.54
C LEU A 11 10.75 4.04 72.13
N PHE A 12 9.90 4.69 71.33
CA PHE A 12 9.00 5.79 71.71
C PHE A 12 7.61 5.26 72.13
N VAL A 13 7.09 5.69 73.28
CA VAL A 13 5.66 5.63 73.63
C VAL A 13 5.11 7.05 73.56
N LEU A 14 4.12 7.24 72.70
CA LEU A 14 3.49 8.52 72.33
C LEU A 14 2.29 8.81 73.25
N ALA A 15 2.23 10.00 73.87
CA ALA A 15 1.02 10.53 74.50
C ALA A 15 0.51 11.72 73.68
N ILE A 16 -0.71 11.59 73.13
CA ILE A 16 -1.41 12.57 72.31
C ILE A 16 -2.30 13.43 73.19
N PHE A 17 -2.23 14.76 73.06
CA PHE A 17 -3.30 15.67 73.50
C PHE A 17 -4.09 16.16 72.28
N VAL A 18 -5.40 15.94 72.35
CA VAL A 18 -6.42 16.30 71.36
C VAL A 18 -6.87 17.75 71.58
N LEU A 19 -6.86 18.57 70.53
CA LEU A 19 -7.75 19.73 70.44
C LEU A 19 -8.53 19.65 69.12
N GLY A 20 -9.86 19.56 69.25
CA GLY A 20 -10.78 19.35 68.15
C GLY A 20 -11.03 20.63 67.34
N GLY A 21 -10.96 20.48 66.02
CA GLY A 21 -11.56 21.37 65.04
C GLY A 21 -12.23 20.50 63.98
N ALA A 22 -13.56 20.50 63.95
CA ALA A 22 -14.35 19.71 63.01
C ALA A 22 -14.24 20.31 61.60
N LEU A 23 -13.66 19.57 60.66
CA LEU A 23 -13.83 19.80 59.23
C LEU A 23 -14.78 18.73 58.70
N LEU A 24 -16.01 19.14 58.40
CA LEU A 24 -17.05 18.31 57.79
C LEU A 24 -16.67 18.06 56.32
N LEU A 25 -16.34 16.83 55.95
CA LEU A 25 -16.20 16.40 54.56
C LEU A 25 -17.38 15.50 54.21
N THR A 26 -18.30 16.01 53.40
CA THR A 26 -19.46 15.27 52.88
C THR A 26 -19.00 14.29 51.81
N VAL A 27 -19.00 12.99 52.11
CA VAL A 27 -18.88 11.93 51.10
C VAL A 27 -20.26 11.73 50.47
N ARG A 28 -20.44 12.21 49.22
CA ARG A 28 -21.51 11.72 48.35
C ARG A 28 -21.07 10.38 47.76
N ALA A 29 -21.73 9.31 48.16
CA ALA A 29 -21.67 8.04 47.45
C ALA A 29 -22.47 8.17 46.15
N GLY A 30 -21.78 8.34 45.03
CA GLY A 30 -22.33 8.12 43.70
C GLY A 30 -22.12 6.65 43.33
N ALA A 31 -23.20 5.95 42.98
CA ALA A 31 -23.13 4.58 42.47
C ALA A 31 -22.29 4.54 41.18
N GLN A 32 -21.27 3.67 41.12
CA GLN A 32 -20.48 3.43 39.92
C GLN A 32 -21.31 2.64 38.88
N THR A 33 -21.48 3.22 37.70
CA THR A 33 -21.71 2.51 36.44
C THR A 33 -20.36 2.07 35.84
N PRO A 34 -20.32 1.09 34.92
CA PRO A 34 -19.08 0.45 34.46
C PRO A 34 -18.12 1.43 33.77
N ASP A 35 -16.84 1.22 34.06
CA ASP A 35 -15.66 2.02 33.71
C ASP A 35 -15.37 2.07 32.20
N ASN A 36 -15.24 3.29 31.66
CA ASN A 36 -14.71 3.60 30.33
C ASN A 36 -13.53 4.58 30.54
N GLY A 37 -12.31 4.16 30.21
CA GLY A 37 -11.05 4.80 30.54
C GLY A 37 -10.80 6.18 29.90
N GLY A 38 -11.32 7.23 30.54
CA GLY A 38 -10.94 8.62 30.26
C GLY A 38 -9.87 9.13 31.23
N GLU A 39 -8.73 9.59 30.69
CA GLU A 39 -7.71 10.29 31.49
C GLU A 39 -8.23 11.66 31.95
N THR A 40 -8.23 11.89 33.27
CA THR A 40 -8.51 13.20 33.87
C THR A 40 -7.25 14.08 33.88
N PRO A 41 -7.35 15.40 33.64
CA PRO A 41 -6.19 16.28 33.60
C PRO A 41 -5.56 16.46 35.00
N ALA A 42 -4.24 16.39 35.05
CA ALA A 42 -3.44 16.49 36.25
C ALA A 42 -3.61 17.85 36.96
N VAL A 43 -3.93 17.80 38.25
CA VAL A 43 -3.89 18.96 39.15
C VAL A 43 -2.43 19.29 39.45
N ASN A 44 -1.96 20.46 39.05
CA ASN A 44 -0.63 20.98 39.44
C ASN A 44 -0.58 21.14 40.96
N ALA A 45 0.26 20.35 41.63
CA ALA A 45 0.61 20.54 43.03
C ALA A 45 1.47 21.83 43.16
N PRO A 46 1.26 22.67 44.20
CA PRO A 46 2.10 23.83 44.43
C PRO A 46 3.52 23.38 44.82
N ASN A 47 4.53 23.88 44.12
CA ASN A 47 5.93 23.72 44.49
C ASN A 47 6.18 24.41 45.84
N ALA A 48 6.20 23.64 46.94
CA ALA A 48 6.84 24.09 48.16
C ALA A 48 8.36 24.01 47.94
N PRO A 49 9.15 25.07 48.19
CA PRO A 49 10.59 24.88 48.33
C PRO A 49 10.78 24.05 49.60
N SER A 50 11.02 22.75 49.45
CA SER A 50 11.49 21.94 50.56
C SER A 50 12.91 22.40 50.86
N SER A 51 13.09 23.22 51.90
CA SER A 51 14.44 23.41 52.44
C SER A 51 14.97 22.03 52.81
N LEU A 52 16.17 21.70 52.33
CA LEU A 52 16.86 20.46 52.67
C LEU A 52 17.26 20.56 54.14
N LEU A 53 16.39 20.04 55.00
CA LEU A 53 16.58 20.01 56.44
C LEU A 53 17.10 18.63 56.84
N PHE A 54 18.13 18.62 57.66
CA PHE A 54 18.61 17.39 58.28
C PHE A 54 18.82 17.60 59.77
N THR A 55 18.61 16.52 60.52
CA THR A 55 18.79 16.53 61.97
C THR A 55 20.18 16.04 62.30
N TYR A 56 20.90 16.78 63.14
CA TYR A 56 22.17 16.36 63.71
C TYR A 56 22.05 16.22 65.23
N GLN A 57 22.52 15.10 65.76
CA GLN A 57 22.40 14.77 67.19
C GLN A 57 23.77 14.37 67.74
N GLY A 58 24.02 14.72 68.99
CA GLY A 58 25.24 14.34 69.67
C GLY A 58 25.12 14.45 71.18
N GLN A 59 26.18 14.03 71.86
CA GLN A 59 26.36 14.31 73.28
C GLN A 59 27.62 15.16 73.48
N LEU A 60 27.49 16.17 74.31
CA LEU A 60 28.53 17.08 74.71
C LEU A 60 28.92 16.81 76.16
N LEU A 61 30.20 16.50 76.36
CA LEU A 61 30.82 16.32 77.67
C LEU A 61 31.85 17.43 77.90
N ASP A 62 32.02 17.84 79.16
CA ASP A 62 33.09 18.74 79.56
C ASP A 62 34.47 18.03 79.52
N SER A 63 35.53 18.75 79.84
CA SER A 63 36.89 18.19 79.89
C SER A 63 37.10 17.13 80.98
N SER A 64 36.21 17.06 81.97
CA SER A 64 36.19 16.09 83.05
C SER A 64 35.30 14.87 82.75
N GLY A 65 34.62 14.87 81.58
CA GLY A 65 33.71 13.82 81.16
C GLY A 65 32.30 13.94 81.70
N ASN A 66 31.94 15.06 82.34
CA ASN A 66 30.58 15.29 82.83
C ASN A 66 29.68 15.81 81.71
N PRO A 67 28.38 15.47 81.70
CA PRO A 67 27.44 16.01 80.72
C PRO A 67 27.25 17.51 80.89
N VAL A 68 27.22 18.23 79.77
CA VAL A 68 26.95 19.67 79.75
C VAL A 68 25.43 19.91 79.72
N THR A 69 24.94 20.85 80.52
CA THR A 69 23.55 21.33 80.46
C THR A 69 23.52 22.85 80.31
N GLY A 70 22.75 23.36 79.35
CA GLY A 70 22.58 24.78 79.08
C GLY A 70 22.51 25.11 77.59
N SER A 71 22.28 26.39 77.30
CA SER A 71 22.31 26.90 75.93
C SER A 71 23.76 27.13 75.49
N VAL A 72 24.21 26.38 74.49
CA VAL A 72 25.61 26.34 74.05
C VAL A 72 25.72 26.88 72.62
N PRO A 73 26.55 27.91 72.38
CA PRO A 73 26.82 28.37 71.02
C PRO A 73 27.57 27.29 70.22
N MET A 74 26.98 26.90 69.09
CA MET A 74 27.53 25.91 68.18
C MET A 74 27.57 26.46 66.75
N THR A 75 28.59 26.11 65.98
CA THR A 75 28.65 26.38 64.54
C THR A 75 28.93 25.08 63.80
N PHE A 76 28.07 24.78 62.84
CA PHE A 76 28.13 23.60 61.99
C PHE A 76 28.68 24.01 60.63
N ARG A 77 29.65 23.28 60.11
CA ARG A 77 30.25 23.57 58.80
C ARG A 77 30.38 22.30 57.98
N LEU A 78 30.09 22.39 56.69
CA LEU A 78 30.29 21.30 55.75
C LEU A 78 31.50 21.57 54.87
N PHE A 79 32.28 20.52 54.63
CA PHE A 79 33.47 20.54 53.80
C PHE A 79 33.43 19.37 52.82
N THR A 80 34.07 19.55 51.66
CA THR A 80 34.28 18.47 50.67
C THR A 80 35.60 17.73 50.88
N THR A 81 36.32 18.03 51.97
CA THR A 81 37.60 17.40 52.32
C THR A 81 37.67 17.09 53.82
N PRO A 82 38.33 15.98 54.23
CA PRO A 82 38.39 15.56 55.62
C PRO A 82 39.25 16.48 56.51
N THR A 83 40.22 17.21 55.93
CA THR A 83 41.09 18.17 56.62
C THR A 83 41.42 19.33 55.69
N GLY A 84 41.57 20.55 56.23
CA GLY A 84 41.85 21.74 55.43
C GLY A 84 40.64 22.19 54.58
N GLY A 85 40.89 22.93 53.51
CA GLY A 85 39.85 23.44 52.61
C GLY A 85 39.00 24.57 53.20
N THR A 86 38.08 25.10 52.39
CA THR A 86 37.09 26.10 52.79
C THR A 86 35.75 25.42 53.02
N ALA A 87 34.99 25.86 54.03
CA ALA A 87 33.65 25.34 54.25
C ALA A 87 32.76 25.73 53.06
N CYS A 88 32.08 24.75 52.46
CA CYS A 88 31.13 25.03 51.39
C CYS A 88 29.81 25.56 51.97
N TRP A 89 29.51 25.25 53.23
CA TRP A 89 28.35 25.76 53.97
C TRP A 89 28.68 25.91 55.46
N SER A 90 28.06 26.89 56.12
CA SER A 90 28.22 27.15 57.55
C SER A 90 26.92 27.69 58.14
N GLU A 91 26.54 27.18 59.30
CA GLU A 91 25.38 27.68 60.06
C GLU A 91 25.76 27.86 61.54
N ALA A 92 25.52 29.07 62.04
CA ALA A 92 25.83 29.45 63.42
C ALA A 92 24.56 29.53 64.28
N HIS A 93 24.55 28.74 65.35
CA HIS A 93 23.53 28.71 66.40
C HIS A 93 24.11 29.44 67.62
N THR A 94 23.86 30.75 67.73
CA THR A 94 24.51 31.64 68.73
C THR A 94 23.56 32.70 69.26
N GLY A 95 23.59 33.00 70.56
CA GLY A 95 22.65 33.97 71.15
C GLY A 95 21.26 33.35 71.27
N GLY A 96 20.23 34.00 70.73
CA GLY A 96 18.83 33.56 70.89
C GLY A 96 18.47 32.22 70.23
N ASN A 97 19.31 31.70 69.33
CA ASN A 97 19.17 30.40 68.66
C ASN A 97 20.31 29.43 69.03
N ALA A 98 21.04 29.67 70.13
CA ALA A 98 22.05 28.73 70.59
C ALA A 98 21.42 27.37 70.94
N VAL A 99 22.16 26.28 70.71
CA VAL A 99 21.66 24.91 70.83
C VAL A 99 21.40 24.59 72.30
N ASP A 100 20.19 24.13 72.61
CA ASP A 100 19.87 23.66 73.96
C ASP A 100 20.46 22.27 74.18
N VAL A 101 21.27 22.13 75.23
CA VAL A 101 21.92 20.89 75.63
C VAL A 101 21.37 20.48 76.98
N GLN A 102 20.86 19.25 77.10
CA GLN A 102 20.30 18.72 78.34
C GLN A 102 20.94 17.38 78.67
N ASP A 103 21.58 17.29 79.84
CA ASP A 103 22.32 16.11 80.30
C ASP A 103 23.32 15.61 79.25
N GLY A 104 23.99 16.56 78.62
CA GLY A 104 24.94 16.37 77.53
C GLY A 104 24.29 16.13 76.18
N LEU A 105 23.01 15.73 76.07
CA LEU A 105 22.40 15.43 74.78
C LEU A 105 21.90 16.70 74.09
N PHE A 106 22.06 16.76 72.77
CA PHE A 106 21.51 17.83 71.95
C PHE A 106 21.00 17.32 70.61
N THR A 107 20.05 18.06 70.05
CA THR A 107 19.55 17.89 68.68
C THR A 107 19.54 19.25 68.00
N ALA A 108 20.15 19.36 66.82
CA ALA A 108 20.13 20.55 65.99
C ALA A 108 19.43 20.22 64.67
N LEU A 109 18.47 21.05 64.27
CA LEU A 109 17.89 21.02 62.93
C LEU A 109 18.67 21.98 62.04
N LEU A 110 19.36 21.45 61.04
CA LEU A 110 20.30 22.17 60.19
C LEU A 110 19.67 22.48 58.83
N GLY A 111 20.04 23.62 58.24
CA GLY A 111 19.44 24.14 57.01
C GLY A 111 18.24 25.05 57.24
N GLN A 112 17.86 25.30 58.50
CA GLN A 112 16.75 26.17 58.88
C GLN A 112 17.18 27.63 58.98
N LEU A 113 18.37 27.90 59.53
CA LEU A 113 18.85 29.27 59.77
C LEU A 113 19.66 29.77 58.57
N THR A 114 20.44 28.89 57.96
CA THR A 114 21.15 29.12 56.72
C THR A 114 20.77 28.00 55.76
N PRO A 115 19.92 28.25 54.75
CA PRO A 115 19.51 27.23 53.79
C PRO A 115 20.71 26.45 53.25
N LEU A 116 20.58 25.12 53.20
CA LEU A 116 21.64 24.26 52.72
C LEU A 116 21.87 24.48 51.23
N ASP A 117 23.10 24.76 50.84
CA ASP A 117 23.47 24.91 49.43
C ASP A 117 23.62 23.52 48.81
N THR A 118 22.83 23.22 47.77
CA THR A 118 22.90 21.94 47.05
C THR A 118 24.25 21.70 46.40
N ALA A 119 25.04 22.75 46.13
CA ALA A 119 26.40 22.63 45.64
C ALA A 119 27.33 21.93 46.65
N CYS A 120 27.00 21.93 47.94
CA CYS A 120 27.75 21.20 48.97
C CYS A 120 27.56 19.68 48.94
N LEU A 121 26.54 19.18 48.24
CA LEU A 121 26.10 17.78 48.34
C LEU A 121 26.78 16.85 47.34
N GLY A 122 27.77 17.35 46.59
CA GLY A 122 28.52 16.56 45.62
C GLY A 122 29.64 15.74 46.26
N GLY A 123 29.55 14.41 46.15
CA GLY A 123 30.60 13.50 46.64
C GLY A 123 30.63 13.36 48.17
N ASP A 124 31.81 13.08 48.73
CA ASP A 124 31.98 12.94 50.19
C ASP A 124 31.87 14.31 50.89
N VAL A 125 30.98 14.39 51.87
CA VAL A 125 30.76 15.61 52.67
C VAL A 125 31.13 15.35 54.13
N TYR A 126 31.86 16.29 54.73
CA TYR A 126 32.38 16.18 56.09
C TYR A 126 31.84 17.31 56.97
N LEU A 127 31.25 16.98 58.11
CA LEU A 127 30.76 17.93 59.11
C LEU A 127 31.86 18.26 60.13
N GLU A 128 32.13 19.55 60.28
CA GLU A 128 32.94 20.13 61.34
C GLU A 128 32.02 20.84 62.34
N LEU A 129 32.24 20.57 63.63
CA LEU A 129 31.50 21.20 64.72
C LEU A 129 32.43 22.10 65.53
N VAL A 130 32.02 23.36 65.71
CA VAL A 130 32.67 24.31 66.62
C VAL A 130 31.75 24.54 67.82
N VAL A 131 32.24 24.31 69.03
CA VAL A 131 31.48 24.48 70.27
C VAL A 131 32.19 25.49 71.15
N ASN A 132 31.51 26.56 71.59
CA ASN A 132 32.13 27.63 72.40
C ASN A 132 33.43 28.22 71.79
N GLY A 133 33.56 28.20 70.46
CA GLY A 133 34.75 28.65 69.74
C GLY A 133 35.87 27.61 69.59
N GLU A 134 35.76 26.43 70.23
CA GLU A 134 36.69 25.30 70.03
C GLU A 134 36.23 24.46 68.83
N THR A 135 37.13 24.23 67.86
CA THR A 135 36.85 23.37 66.70
C THR A 135 37.13 21.92 67.07
N LEU A 136 36.12 21.06 66.92
CA LEU A 136 36.23 19.64 67.22
C LEU A 136 36.81 18.88 66.01
N SER A 137 37.68 17.91 66.30
CA SER A 137 38.30 17.05 65.29
C SER A 137 38.25 15.58 65.73
N PRO A 138 38.23 14.61 64.79
CA PRO A 138 38.17 14.78 63.33
C PRO A 138 36.78 15.22 62.84
N ARG A 139 36.69 15.69 61.57
CA ARG A 139 35.39 15.92 60.92
C ARG A 139 34.66 14.61 60.70
N GLU A 140 33.34 14.64 60.78
CA GLU A 140 32.49 13.46 60.61
C GLU A 140 32.05 13.32 59.14
N LEU A 141 32.22 12.15 58.54
CA LEU A 141 31.70 11.88 57.19
C LEU A 141 30.17 11.77 57.25
N MET A 142 29.50 12.60 56.46
CA MET A 142 28.06 12.52 56.24
C MET A 142 27.75 11.29 55.38
N THR A 143 26.87 10.43 55.88
CA THR A 143 26.56 9.14 55.24
C THR A 143 25.33 9.23 54.33
N SER A 144 25.00 8.12 53.65
CA SER A 144 23.97 8.05 52.61
C SER A 144 22.63 8.69 52.95
N VAL A 145 22.20 8.72 54.22
CA VAL A 145 20.95 9.39 54.67
C VAL A 145 20.95 10.89 54.33
N PHE A 146 22.11 11.54 54.40
CA PHE A 146 22.27 12.95 54.04
C PHE A 146 22.11 13.18 52.53
N HIS A 147 22.48 12.19 51.71
CA HIS A 147 22.34 12.23 50.26
C HIS A 147 21.01 11.60 49.76
N ALA A 148 20.21 11.01 50.66
CA ALA A 148 19.05 10.18 50.33
C ALA A 148 17.70 10.91 50.37
N GLN A 149 17.67 12.25 50.35
CA GLN A 149 16.42 12.94 49.99
C GLN A 149 16.23 12.85 48.47
N GLU A 150 15.76 11.67 48.09
CA GLU A 150 15.39 11.22 46.76
C GLU A 150 14.60 12.27 46.00
N ALA A 151 15.09 12.56 44.80
CA ALA A 151 14.41 13.43 43.86
C ALA A 151 13.15 12.69 43.37
N SER A 152 11.97 13.08 43.88
CA SER A 152 10.67 12.62 43.37
C SER A 152 10.46 13.02 41.90
N THR A 153 11.24 13.97 41.42
CA THR A 153 11.36 14.36 40.03
C THR A 153 12.83 14.55 39.68
N LEU A 154 13.22 14.13 38.48
CA LEU A 154 14.46 14.60 37.89
C LEU A 154 14.27 16.08 37.54
N SER A 155 15.24 16.93 37.90
CA SER A 155 15.22 18.33 37.47
C SER A 155 15.20 18.42 35.93
N ALA A 156 14.61 19.50 35.39
CA ALA A 156 14.56 19.70 33.95
C ALA A 156 15.98 19.66 33.35
N GLY A 157 16.20 18.78 32.36
CA GLY A 157 17.51 18.57 31.73
C GLY A 157 18.42 17.57 32.43
N ALA A 158 17.96 16.83 33.46
CA ALA A 158 18.74 15.75 34.04
C ALA A 158 18.97 14.62 33.03
N GLU A 159 20.20 14.12 32.98
CA GLU A 159 20.62 13.01 32.11
C GLU A 159 20.89 11.76 32.95
N THR A 160 20.40 10.60 32.50
CA THR A 160 20.80 9.32 33.06
C THR A 160 22.09 8.85 32.40
N GLN A 161 23.15 8.64 33.17
CA GLN A 161 24.34 7.94 32.66
C GLN A 161 24.12 6.43 32.71
N GLY A 162 23.96 5.80 31.54
CA GLY A 162 23.76 4.36 31.40
C GLY A 162 22.35 3.98 30.91
N SER A 163 21.92 2.76 31.22
CA SER A 163 20.62 2.24 30.79
C SER A 163 19.50 2.77 31.69
N LEU A 164 18.47 3.38 31.08
CA LEU A 164 17.19 3.64 31.72
C LEU A 164 16.29 2.41 31.56
N THR A 165 15.95 1.73 32.65
CA THR A 165 14.94 0.68 32.66
C THR A 165 13.66 1.21 33.28
N VAL A 166 12.56 1.22 32.51
CA VAL A 166 11.23 1.62 32.99
C VAL A 166 10.38 0.36 33.13
N SER A 167 9.93 0.06 34.35
CA SER A 167 9.19 -1.19 34.63
C SER A 167 7.76 -1.22 34.11
N ASN A 168 7.21 -0.05 33.77
CA ASN A 168 5.87 0.12 33.23
C ASN A 168 5.97 0.92 31.91
N ASN A 169 5.34 2.09 31.86
CA ASN A 169 5.28 2.91 30.66
C ASN A 169 6.30 4.05 30.71
N LEU A 170 7.06 4.22 29.63
CA LEU A 170 7.81 5.45 29.36
C LEU A 170 6.92 6.37 28.51
N SER A 171 6.35 7.41 29.12
CA SER A 171 5.65 8.47 28.39
C SER A 171 6.61 9.64 28.16
N VAL A 172 6.90 9.93 26.89
CA VAL A 172 7.71 11.09 26.48
C VAL A 172 6.78 12.12 25.86
N SER A 173 6.59 13.25 26.55
CA SER A 173 5.85 14.38 26.00
C SER A 173 6.79 15.21 25.14
N GLY A 174 6.63 15.11 23.81
CA GLY A 174 7.49 15.77 22.81
C GLY A 174 8.27 14.78 21.94
N VAL A 175 9.42 15.23 21.41
CA VAL A 175 10.26 14.43 20.51
C VAL A 175 11.22 13.56 21.32
N SER A 176 11.20 12.23 21.09
CA SER A 176 12.16 11.30 21.67
C SER A 176 13.39 11.18 20.77
N TYR A 177 14.54 11.64 21.25
CA TYR A 177 15.83 11.41 20.60
C TYR A 177 16.50 10.18 21.23
N LEU A 178 16.37 9.02 20.59
CA LEU A 178 17.19 7.84 20.93
C LEU A 178 18.64 8.15 20.51
N ALA A 179 19.48 8.51 21.48
CA ALA A 179 20.88 8.84 21.23
C ALA A 179 21.63 7.67 20.57
N ASN A 180 22.61 8.00 19.73
CA ASN A 180 23.22 7.11 18.73
C ASN A 180 22.29 6.73 17.54
N GLY A 181 21.11 7.37 17.45
CA GLY A 181 20.26 7.57 16.26
C GLY A 181 19.98 6.34 15.42
N ALA A 182 19.58 5.25 16.08
CA ALA A 182 19.05 4.12 15.36
C ALA A 182 17.68 4.44 14.72
N VAL A 183 16.82 5.19 15.41
CA VAL A 183 15.44 5.52 14.98
C VAL A 183 15.00 6.86 15.59
N HIS A 184 14.44 7.75 14.78
CA HIS A 184 13.72 8.95 15.22
C HIS A 184 12.20 8.69 15.13
N ILE A 185 11.46 8.97 16.20
CA ILE A 185 9.99 8.92 16.20
C ILE A 185 9.49 10.29 16.64
N TRP A 186 8.79 11.00 15.74
CA TRP A 186 8.28 12.34 16.02
C TRP A 186 6.90 12.58 15.40
N GLN A 187 6.22 13.61 15.89
CA GLN A 187 4.99 14.10 15.29
C GLN A 187 5.31 15.02 14.10
N TRP A 188 4.55 14.89 13.01
CA TRP A 188 4.52 15.85 11.91
C TRP A 188 3.17 16.58 11.89
N GLY A 189 3.12 17.74 11.24
CA GLY A 189 1.90 18.54 11.08
C GLY A 189 1.90 19.39 9.81
N THR A 190 0.95 20.32 9.71
CA THR A 190 0.79 21.19 8.53
C THR A 190 1.98 22.12 8.22
N GLY A 191 2.97 22.20 9.11
CA GLY A 191 4.25 22.88 8.85
C GLY A 191 5.21 22.06 7.99
N ASP A 192 5.04 20.74 7.93
CA ASP A 192 5.87 19.80 7.17
C ASP A 192 5.27 19.63 5.77
N ALA A 193 5.39 20.67 4.94
CA ALA A 193 4.69 20.79 3.65
C ALA A 193 5.03 19.67 2.64
N ASP A 194 6.19 19.04 2.77
CA ASP A 194 6.60 17.87 1.98
C ASP A 194 5.82 16.60 2.36
N ILE A 195 5.44 16.44 3.63
CA ILE A 195 4.59 15.34 4.11
C ILE A 195 3.11 15.66 3.88
N ASP A 196 2.67 16.87 4.24
CA ASP A 196 1.28 17.34 4.09
C ASP A 196 0.81 17.26 2.62
N GLY A 197 1.69 17.60 1.67
CA GLY A 197 1.39 17.50 0.23
C GLY A 197 1.29 16.06 -0.31
N LEU A 198 1.89 15.08 0.36
CA LEU A 198 1.83 13.66 -0.02
C LEU A 198 0.61 12.94 0.57
N LEU A 199 0.03 13.47 1.64
CA LEU A 199 -1.07 12.85 2.40
C LEU A 199 -2.30 13.78 2.48
N PRO A 200 -2.93 14.11 1.33
CA PRO A 200 -4.07 15.02 1.31
C PRO A 200 -5.21 14.47 2.18
N GLY A 201 -5.66 15.28 3.14
CA GLY A 201 -6.71 14.94 4.10
C GLY A 201 -6.21 14.58 5.51
N SER A 202 -4.90 14.47 5.72
CA SER A 202 -4.29 14.31 7.05
C SER A 202 -3.54 15.58 7.44
N THR A 203 -3.81 16.15 8.61
CA THR A 203 -3.21 17.43 9.08
C THR A 203 -2.11 17.25 10.13
N PHE A 204 -1.95 16.04 10.65
CA PHE A 204 -0.91 15.65 11.59
C PHE A 204 -0.79 14.13 11.67
N GLY A 205 0.36 13.64 12.14
CA GLY A 205 0.58 12.22 12.37
C GLY A 205 1.92 11.92 13.02
N SER A 206 2.32 10.65 13.01
CA SER A 206 3.65 10.21 13.50
C SER A 206 4.52 9.77 12.33
N LEU A 207 5.83 10.04 12.42
CA LEU A 207 6.85 9.59 11.48
C LEU A 207 7.88 8.74 12.22
N MET A 208 8.29 7.62 11.61
CA MET A 208 9.46 6.84 12.01
C MET A 208 10.55 6.98 10.95
N GLN A 209 11.71 7.51 11.31
CA GLN A 209 12.79 7.82 10.38
C GLN A 209 14.13 7.21 10.83
N GLY A 210 14.90 6.71 9.87
CA GLY A 210 16.30 6.34 10.07
C GLY A 210 17.23 7.56 10.12
N ARG A 211 18.53 7.32 10.34
CA ARG A 211 19.56 8.36 10.31
C ARG A 211 19.84 8.88 8.91
N GLU A 212 20.45 10.07 8.83
CA GLU A 212 21.05 10.57 7.59
C GLU A 212 22.07 9.54 7.06
N ASN A 213 21.91 9.11 5.80
CA ASN A 213 22.69 8.05 5.17
C ASN A 213 22.57 6.64 5.83
N GLY A 214 21.54 6.40 6.64
CA GLY A 214 21.29 5.11 7.31
C GLY A 214 20.14 4.30 6.69
N HIS A 215 20.22 2.98 6.78
CA HIS A 215 19.10 2.08 6.46
C HIS A 215 18.24 1.83 7.70
N MET A 216 16.92 1.82 7.53
CA MET A 216 16.02 1.17 8.48
C MET A 216 15.92 -0.31 8.10
N VAL A 217 16.23 -1.20 9.04
CA VAL A 217 16.25 -2.65 8.79
C VAL A 217 15.24 -3.34 9.71
N PHE A 218 14.24 -3.98 9.10
CA PHE A 218 13.32 -4.89 9.77
C PHE A 218 13.77 -6.33 9.48
N GLY A 219 14.50 -6.94 10.42
CA GLY A 219 15.00 -8.31 10.27
C GLY A 219 13.96 -9.33 10.73
N LEU A 220 13.59 -10.27 9.86
CA LEU A 220 12.66 -11.35 10.17
C LEU A 220 13.40 -12.68 10.31
N ARG A 221 13.05 -13.46 11.33
CA ARG A 221 13.47 -14.84 11.52
C ARG A 221 12.24 -15.63 11.94
N GLU A 222 12.06 -16.79 11.36
CA GLU A 222 10.97 -17.70 11.69
C GLU A 222 11.43 -18.75 12.71
N ASN A 223 10.54 -19.06 13.65
CA ASN A 223 10.57 -20.30 14.43
C ASN A 223 9.50 -21.30 13.92
N ASP A 224 8.51 -20.83 13.15
CA ASP A 224 7.50 -21.63 12.47
C ASP A 224 7.07 -21.02 11.12
N GLY A 225 6.21 -21.75 10.38
CA GLY A 225 5.76 -21.31 9.05
C GLY A 225 4.76 -20.15 9.05
N GLY A 226 4.37 -19.62 10.20
CA GLY A 226 3.42 -18.52 10.37
C GLY A 226 4.07 -17.18 10.74
N ASP A 227 5.34 -17.17 11.14
CA ASP A 227 6.04 -15.94 11.54
C ASP A 227 6.25 -14.94 10.38
N GLY A 228 6.05 -13.66 10.69
CA GLY A 228 6.22 -12.59 9.71
C GLY A 228 6.01 -11.17 10.27
N PHE A 229 5.87 -10.22 9.35
CA PHE A 229 5.63 -8.81 9.61
C PHE A 229 4.33 -8.36 8.95
N ALA A 230 3.43 -7.72 9.70
CA ALA A 230 2.09 -7.36 9.25
C ALA A 230 1.83 -5.85 9.34
N PHE A 231 1.10 -5.34 8.34
CA PHE A 231 0.41 -4.06 8.42
C PHE A 231 -1.08 -4.31 8.63
N LEU A 232 -1.59 -3.81 9.76
CA LEU A 232 -3.00 -3.91 10.13
C LEU A 232 -3.66 -2.55 9.98
N THR A 233 -4.90 -2.55 9.50
CA THR A 233 -5.73 -1.35 9.36
C THR A 233 -7.06 -1.62 10.06
N GLY A 234 -7.61 -0.58 10.69
CA GLY A 234 -9.01 -0.57 11.11
C GLY A 234 -9.86 0.12 10.05
N GLY A 235 -11.08 -0.33 9.85
CA GLY A 235 -12.09 0.44 9.13
C GLY A 235 -12.57 1.66 9.93
N GLY A 236 -13.28 2.57 9.26
CA GLY A 236 -14.03 3.65 9.91
C GLY A 236 -13.23 4.86 10.42
N ASP A 237 -13.89 5.68 11.23
CA ASP A 237 -13.30 6.84 11.91
C ASP A 237 -12.77 6.41 13.28
N TYR A 238 -11.48 6.67 13.53
CA TYR A 238 -10.79 6.38 14.80
C TYR A 238 -11.54 6.90 16.03
N ALA A 239 -12.27 8.01 15.91
CA ALA A 239 -13.06 8.55 17.02
C ALA A 239 -14.22 7.64 17.45
N SER A 240 -14.65 6.73 16.57
CA SER A 240 -15.82 5.87 16.74
C SER A 240 -15.51 4.37 16.67
N ASP A 241 -14.38 3.98 16.07
CA ASP A 241 -13.91 2.60 15.97
C ASP A 241 -12.44 2.50 16.39
N TYR A 242 -12.18 1.64 17.37
CA TYR A 242 -10.84 1.42 17.95
C TYR A 242 -10.27 0.04 17.57
N LEU A 243 -10.91 -0.70 16.66
CA LEU A 243 -10.50 -2.04 16.28
C LEU A 243 -9.65 -2.03 14.99
N TYR A 244 -8.64 -2.89 14.96
CA TYR A 244 -7.97 -3.29 13.73
C TYR A 244 -8.63 -4.57 13.23
N ASP A 245 -9.38 -4.48 12.13
CA ASP A 245 -10.19 -5.58 11.59
C ASP A 245 -9.62 -6.17 10.28
N THR A 246 -8.65 -5.49 9.68
CA THR A 246 -8.13 -5.82 8.35
C THR A 246 -6.61 -5.95 8.36
N MET A 247 -6.09 -7.04 7.80
CA MET A 247 -4.67 -7.18 7.50
C MET A 247 -4.41 -6.75 6.05
N ALA A 248 -3.84 -5.57 5.87
CA ALA A 248 -3.56 -5.00 4.55
C ALA A 248 -2.41 -5.73 3.85
N MET A 249 -1.34 -6.06 4.59
CA MET A 249 -0.13 -6.67 4.03
C MET A 249 0.59 -7.53 5.06
N PHE A 250 1.19 -8.62 4.59
CA PHE A 250 1.97 -9.56 5.37
C PHE A 250 3.26 -9.96 4.66
N ILE A 251 4.39 -9.99 5.35
CA ILE A 251 5.67 -10.48 4.85
C ILE A 251 6.11 -11.66 5.71
N LYS A 252 6.23 -12.85 5.12
CA LYS A 252 6.79 -14.02 5.79
C LYS A 252 8.30 -13.89 5.95
N ALA A 253 8.88 -14.53 6.96
CA ALA A 253 10.34 -14.54 7.15
C ALA A 253 11.09 -15.18 5.95
N ASN A 254 10.44 -16.09 5.21
CA ASN A 254 10.98 -16.66 3.97
C ASN A 254 11.02 -15.68 2.76
N GLY A 255 10.48 -14.46 2.93
CA GLY A 255 10.48 -13.40 1.94
C GLY A 255 9.29 -13.40 0.97
N ASN A 256 8.25 -14.20 1.22
CA ASN A 256 6.98 -14.09 0.49
C ASN A 256 6.13 -12.95 1.04
N VAL A 257 5.55 -12.15 0.15
CA VAL A 257 4.67 -11.02 0.49
C VAL A 257 3.23 -11.35 0.10
N GLY A 258 2.32 -11.26 1.06
CA GLY A 258 0.88 -11.40 0.88
C GLY A 258 0.18 -10.05 1.03
N ILE A 259 -0.72 -9.71 0.11
CA ILE A 259 -1.71 -8.62 0.26
C ILE A 259 -3.07 -9.28 0.39
N GLY A 260 -3.76 -9.09 1.52
CA GLY A 260 -5.02 -9.77 1.81
C GLY A 260 -4.90 -11.27 2.18
N THR A 261 -3.70 -11.81 2.35
CA THR A 261 -3.45 -13.20 2.80
C THR A 261 -2.26 -13.31 3.75
N THR A 262 -2.39 -14.15 4.79
CA THR A 262 -1.30 -14.50 5.72
C THR A 262 -0.47 -15.69 5.23
N ALA A 263 -0.91 -16.38 4.18
CA ALA A 263 -0.30 -17.62 3.72
C ALA A 263 0.16 -17.54 2.24
N PRO A 264 0.95 -16.52 1.84
CA PRO A 264 1.42 -16.41 0.46
C PRO A 264 2.27 -17.62 0.05
N SER A 265 1.81 -18.30 -1.00
CA SER A 265 2.43 -19.46 -1.64
C SER A 265 3.48 -19.08 -2.69
N ALA A 266 3.46 -17.82 -3.15
CA ALA A 266 4.40 -17.23 -4.09
C ALA A 266 5.14 -16.02 -3.51
N ARG A 267 6.13 -15.48 -4.24
CA ARG A 267 6.92 -14.30 -3.82
C ARG A 267 6.05 -13.07 -3.55
N LEU A 268 5.04 -12.86 -4.38
CA LEU A 268 4.00 -11.86 -4.19
C LEU A 268 2.65 -12.53 -4.49
N GLU A 269 1.76 -12.55 -3.51
CA GLU A 269 0.40 -13.06 -3.65
C GLU A 269 -0.60 -11.98 -3.20
N VAL A 270 -1.59 -11.71 -4.04
CA VAL A 270 -2.69 -10.79 -3.73
C VAL A 270 -3.97 -11.61 -3.72
N THR A 271 -4.69 -11.60 -2.60
CA THR A 271 -5.93 -12.37 -2.39
C THR A 271 -7.06 -11.43 -2.04
N GLY A 272 -8.26 -11.70 -2.57
CA GLY A 272 -9.46 -10.90 -2.28
C GLY A 272 -9.63 -9.62 -3.10
N GLY A 273 -8.84 -9.44 -4.17
CA GLY A 273 -8.95 -8.30 -5.10
C GLY A 273 -8.02 -8.40 -6.31
N GLY A 274 -8.19 -7.50 -7.28
CA GLY A 274 -7.33 -7.39 -8.47
C GLY A 274 -6.14 -6.44 -8.27
N VAL A 275 -5.07 -6.60 -9.05
CA VAL A 275 -3.91 -5.69 -9.05
C VAL A 275 -4.14 -4.59 -10.10
N ILE A 276 -4.23 -3.34 -9.64
CA ILE A 276 -4.27 -2.17 -10.53
C ILE A 276 -2.88 -1.54 -10.58
N ILE A 277 -2.25 -1.54 -11.77
CA ILE A 277 -0.99 -0.82 -12.02
C ILE A 277 -1.35 0.46 -12.77
N ASN A 278 -1.56 1.56 -12.02
CA ASN A 278 -1.92 2.85 -12.58
C ASN A 278 -0.64 3.68 -12.83
N GLN A 279 -0.35 4.02 -14.09
CA GLN A 279 0.82 4.83 -14.45
C GLN A 279 0.56 6.35 -14.38
N GLY A 280 -0.58 6.77 -13.83
CA GLY A 280 -1.02 8.18 -13.85
C GLY A 280 -1.70 8.56 -15.16
N THR A 281 -2.15 9.81 -15.24
CA THR A 281 -3.05 10.33 -16.28
C THR A 281 -2.58 9.98 -17.70
N GLY A 282 -3.23 8.99 -18.33
CA GLY A 282 -3.06 8.66 -19.76
C GLY A 282 -2.17 7.45 -20.12
N GLY A 283 -2.03 6.43 -19.26
CA GLY A 283 -1.26 5.21 -19.59
C GLY A 283 -2.00 3.90 -19.30
N THR A 284 -1.92 2.96 -20.25
CA THR A 284 -2.59 1.65 -20.32
C THR A 284 -2.45 0.77 -19.07
N ASN A 285 -3.57 0.22 -18.59
CA ASN A 285 -3.60 -0.81 -17.54
C ASN A 285 -3.18 -2.17 -18.13
N LEU A 286 -2.05 -2.72 -17.68
CA LEU A 286 -1.78 -4.15 -17.82
C LEU A 286 -2.55 -4.89 -16.72
N LEU A 287 -3.71 -5.44 -17.05
CA LEU A 287 -4.48 -6.34 -16.18
C LEU A 287 -4.03 -7.79 -16.46
N ILE A 288 -3.29 -8.40 -15.53
CA ILE A 288 -3.01 -9.84 -15.54
C ILE A 288 -3.84 -10.45 -14.40
N ASN A 289 -5.08 -10.84 -14.71
CA ASN A 289 -5.94 -11.54 -13.75
C ASN A 289 -5.82 -13.05 -13.95
N ASN A 290 -5.45 -13.76 -12.89
CA ASN A 290 -5.61 -15.21 -12.74
C ASN A 290 -6.40 -15.48 -11.45
N ALA A 291 -7.73 -15.32 -11.46
CA ALA A 291 -8.67 -16.02 -10.55
C ALA A 291 -10.15 -15.68 -10.85
N GLU A 292 -11.02 -16.63 -10.53
CA GLU A 292 -12.46 -16.76 -10.81
C GLU A 292 -13.35 -15.65 -10.18
N ASP A 293 -14.22 -15.06 -11.01
CA ASP A 293 -15.47 -14.27 -10.73
C ASP A 293 -15.35 -13.06 -9.75
N VAL A 294 -15.85 -11.84 -10.03
CA VAL A 294 -17.26 -11.45 -10.17
C VAL A 294 -17.39 -10.05 -10.85
N ASP A 295 -18.39 -9.90 -11.73
CA ASP A 295 -19.07 -8.68 -12.22
C ASP A 295 -18.33 -7.67 -13.15
N ASN A 296 -18.13 -8.07 -14.40
CA ASN A 296 -18.78 -7.42 -15.55
C ASN A 296 -18.73 -8.37 -16.77
N SER A 297 -19.67 -9.31 -16.81
CA SER A 297 -20.01 -10.26 -17.89
C SER A 297 -18.93 -10.54 -18.96
N SER A 298 -18.33 -11.74 -18.88
CA SER A 298 -18.02 -12.66 -20.01
C SER A 298 -16.58 -13.17 -20.18
N TYR A 299 -15.67 -13.13 -19.20
CA TYR A 299 -14.33 -13.75 -19.41
C TYR A 299 -13.82 -14.48 -18.17
N ALA A 300 -14.26 -15.73 -18.00
CA ALA A 300 -13.98 -16.56 -16.83
C ALA A 300 -12.70 -17.43 -16.93
N LYS A 301 -11.78 -17.16 -17.86
CA LYS A 301 -10.53 -17.93 -17.99
C LYS A 301 -9.40 -17.00 -18.44
N GLY A 302 -8.39 -16.85 -17.58
CA GLY A 302 -7.32 -15.84 -17.66
C GLY A 302 -6.86 -15.47 -19.08
N GLY A 303 -7.05 -14.20 -19.41
CA GLY A 303 -6.58 -13.58 -20.63
C GLY A 303 -5.96 -12.21 -20.38
N LEU A 304 -5.21 -11.74 -21.37
CA LEU A 304 -4.54 -10.43 -21.35
C LEU A 304 -5.45 -9.41 -22.05
N ARG A 305 -5.96 -8.43 -21.31
CA ARG A 305 -6.71 -7.30 -21.87
C ARG A 305 -5.80 -6.07 -21.98
N LEU A 306 -5.62 -5.55 -23.19
CA LEU A 306 -4.94 -4.30 -23.47
C LEU A 306 -5.99 -3.27 -23.89
N VAL A 307 -6.21 -2.24 -23.07
CA VAL A 307 -7.15 -1.14 -23.36
C VAL A 307 -6.36 0.03 -23.91
N ASN A 308 -6.79 0.59 -25.04
CA ASN A 308 -6.21 1.81 -25.60
C ASN A 308 -7.13 2.99 -25.25
N GLY A 309 -6.68 3.88 -24.36
CA GLY A 309 -7.47 5.05 -23.94
C GLY A 309 -8.49 4.78 -22.83
N ASN A 310 -9.42 5.72 -22.65
CA ASN A 310 -10.39 5.73 -21.54
C ASN A 310 -11.74 5.08 -21.90
N ASP A 311 -11.91 4.65 -23.15
CA ASP A 311 -13.18 4.11 -23.63
C ASP A 311 -13.23 2.59 -23.34
N ALA A 312 -14.14 2.19 -22.45
CA ALA A 312 -14.36 0.78 -22.10
C ALA A 312 -14.73 -0.12 -23.30
N SER A 313 -15.07 0.50 -24.43
CA SER A 313 -15.40 -0.13 -25.71
C SER A 313 -14.22 -0.33 -26.65
N ASP A 314 -13.01 0.18 -26.38
CA ASP A 314 -11.82 0.01 -27.24
C ASP A 314 -10.75 -0.86 -26.55
N TRP A 315 -10.70 -2.14 -26.91
CA TRP A 315 -9.79 -3.09 -26.27
C TRP A 315 -9.45 -4.29 -27.16
N LEU A 316 -8.27 -4.87 -26.90
CA LEU A 316 -7.81 -6.15 -27.42
C LEU A 316 -7.77 -7.17 -26.26
N GLY A 317 -8.42 -8.32 -26.43
CA GLY A 317 -8.35 -9.45 -25.50
C GLY A 317 -7.85 -10.72 -26.18
N ILE A 318 -7.19 -11.57 -25.39
CA ILE A 318 -6.81 -12.93 -25.80
C ILE A 318 -7.34 -13.88 -24.75
N ASP A 319 -8.35 -14.65 -25.11
CA ASP A 319 -9.04 -15.59 -24.22
C ASP A 319 -9.32 -16.89 -24.99
N ASN A 320 -9.12 -18.07 -24.39
CA ASN A 320 -9.43 -19.37 -25.02
C ASN A 320 -8.87 -19.58 -26.46
N ASN A 321 -7.65 -19.11 -26.76
CA ASN A 321 -7.05 -19.09 -28.11
C ASN A 321 -7.78 -18.22 -29.16
N GLU A 322 -8.73 -17.38 -28.73
CA GLU A 322 -9.42 -16.41 -29.57
C GLU A 322 -8.88 -15.00 -29.29
N ILE A 323 -8.68 -14.22 -30.35
CA ILE A 323 -8.27 -12.82 -30.27
C ILE A 323 -9.51 -11.96 -30.57
N THR A 324 -9.94 -11.16 -29.59
CA THR A 324 -11.13 -10.32 -29.70
C THR A 324 -10.74 -8.85 -29.70
N SER A 325 -11.22 -8.09 -30.69
CA SER A 325 -11.11 -6.63 -30.73
C SER A 325 -12.48 -5.97 -30.70
N TYR A 326 -12.67 -4.97 -29.85
CA TYR A 326 -13.91 -4.19 -29.78
C TYR A 326 -13.60 -2.71 -30.02
N GLY A 327 -14.52 -1.96 -30.63
CA GLY A 327 -14.42 -0.51 -30.82
C GLY A 327 -13.60 -0.06 -32.02
N THR A 328 -12.44 -0.68 -32.27
CA THR A 328 -11.61 -0.42 -33.45
C THR A 328 -11.33 -1.71 -34.22
N PRO A 329 -11.16 -1.65 -35.56
CA PRO A 329 -10.72 -2.81 -36.33
C PRO A 329 -9.34 -3.26 -35.86
N LEU A 330 -9.14 -4.57 -35.66
CA LEU A 330 -7.82 -5.14 -35.44
C LEU A 330 -6.97 -5.00 -36.71
N TYR A 331 -6.00 -4.08 -36.70
CA TYR A 331 -5.04 -3.92 -37.80
C TYR A 331 -3.84 -4.86 -37.61
N ILE A 332 -3.84 -5.99 -38.34
CA ILE A 332 -2.70 -6.91 -38.37
C ILE A 332 -1.78 -6.50 -39.52
N GLN A 333 -0.76 -5.70 -39.23
CA GLN A 333 0.24 -5.32 -40.23
C GLN A 333 1.35 -6.35 -40.32
N VAL A 334 1.44 -7.04 -41.46
CA VAL A 334 2.61 -7.88 -41.78
C VAL A 334 3.49 -7.12 -42.77
N SER A 335 4.55 -6.50 -42.26
CA SER A 335 5.51 -5.74 -43.07
C SER A 335 6.76 -6.56 -43.35
N GLY A 336 7.13 -6.72 -44.62
CA GLY A 336 8.41 -7.33 -45.02
C GLY A 336 8.46 -8.86 -44.99
N SER A 337 7.31 -9.54 -44.83
CA SER A 337 7.22 -11.00 -44.97
C SER A 337 6.95 -11.37 -46.43
N THR A 338 7.69 -12.33 -46.97
CA THR A 338 7.34 -13.04 -48.21
C THR A 338 6.49 -14.28 -47.96
N ASP A 339 6.31 -14.67 -46.69
CA ASP A 339 5.49 -15.79 -46.28
C ASP A 339 4.02 -15.36 -46.16
N PRO A 340 3.07 -16.15 -46.68
CA PRO A 340 1.64 -15.86 -46.56
C PRO A 340 1.21 -15.89 -45.09
N VAL A 341 0.30 -14.98 -44.74
CA VAL A 341 -0.35 -14.97 -43.42
C VAL A 341 -1.33 -16.13 -43.38
N TYR A 342 -0.98 -17.18 -42.64
CA TYR A 342 -1.87 -18.32 -42.42
C TYR A 342 -2.91 -17.97 -41.36
N PHE A 343 -4.14 -17.76 -41.81
CA PHE A 343 -5.31 -17.85 -40.96
C PHE A 343 -5.82 -19.30 -41.01
N GLY A 344 -6.10 -19.90 -39.85
CA GLY A 344 -6.68 -21.25 -39.80
C GLY A 344 -8.07 -21.32 -40.44
N ASN A 345 -8.68 -22.51 -40.41
CA ASN A 345 -9.93 -22.81 -41.12
C ASN A 345 -11.16 -22.01 -40.66
N ASP A 346 -11.07 -21.25 -39.57
CA ASP A 346 -12.19 -20.52 -38.97
C ASP A 346 -11.89 -19.00 -38.93
N ILE A 347 -12.16 -18.31 -40.04
CA ILE A 347 -12.37 -16.85 -40.01
C ILE A 347 -13.89 -16.61 -40.03
N ASN A 348 -14.49 -16.38 -38.86
CA ASN A 348 -15.89 -16.00 -38.77
C ASN A 348 -16.03 -14.48 -38.91
N MET A 349 -16.60 -14.04 -40.03
CA MET A 349 -16.67 -12.62 -40.39
C MET A 349 -18.03 -11.96 -40.11
N GLY A 350 -18.99 -12.65 -39.49
CA GLY A 350 -20.28 -12.07 -39.12
C GLY A 350 -21.07 -11.44 -40.27
N GLY A 351 -20.82 -11.84 -41.52
CA GLY A 351 -21.44 -11.25 -42.71
C GLY A 351 -20.75 -9.99 -43.26
N HIS A 352 -19.59 -9.60 -42.73
CA HIS A 352 -18.74 -8.54 -43.29
C HIS A 352 -17.81 -9.12 -44.35
N GLY A 353 -17.82 -8.56 -45.56
CA GLY A 353 -16.97 -9.04 -46.67
C GLY A 353 -15.49 -8.80 -46.42
N ILE A 354 -14.63 -9.73 -46.86
CA ILE A 354 -13.21 -9.46 -47.04
C ILE A 354 -13.12 -8.53 -48.25
N THR A 355 -12.92 -7.23 -48.01
CA THR A 355 -12.50 -6.35 -49.10
C THR A 355 -11.02 -6.59 -49.34
N ASN A 356 -10.70 -7.70 -50.00
CA ASN A 356 -9.38 -7.87 -50.57
C ASN A 356 -9.35 -7.01 -51.83
N CYS A 357 -8.53 -5.95 -51.84
CA CYS A 357 -8.22 -5.22 -53.05
C CYS A 357 -7.35 -6.10 -53.95
N GLY A 358 -7.97 -7.08 -54.62
CA GLY A 358 -7.32 -7.95 -55.60
C GLY A 358 -7.75 -9.42 -55.50
N GLY A 359 -8.74 -9.82 -56.31
CA GLY A 359 -9.06 -11.21 -56.63
C GLY A 359 -10.26 -11.77 -55.87
N ILE A 360 -11.42 -11.78 -56.53
CA ILE A 360 -12.57 -12.61 -56.12
C ILE A 360 -12.22 -14.07 -56.47
N VAL A 361 -12.36 -14.93 -55.47
CA VAL A 361 -12.45 -16.40 -55.47
C VAL A 361 -12.57 -17.06 -56.87
N GLU A 362 -11.43 -17.47 -57.46
CA GLU A 362 -11.38 -18.55 -58.48
C GLU A 362 -11.38 -19.94 -57.83
N ALA A 363 -11.36 -20.01 -56.49
CA ALA A 363 -11.31 -21.26 -55.74
C ALA A 363 -12.71 -21.87 -55.59
N ASN A 364 -13.12 -22.69 -56.57
CA ASN A 364 -14.06 -23.84 -56.46
C ASN A 364 -14.89 -24.10 -57.74
N LEU A 365 -14.68 -23.37 -58.84
CA LEU A 365 -15.40 -23.64 -60.10
C LEU A 365 -14.76 -24.71 -60.98
N GLN A 366 -13.54 -25.13 -60.64
CA GLN A 366 -12.78 -26.15 -61.35
C GLN A 366 -12.35 -27.23 -60.37
N THR A 367 -12.36 -28.49 -60.82
CA THR A 367 -11.72 -29.59 -60.10
C THR A 367 -10.19 -29.41 -60.09
N PRO A 368 -9.46 -29.95 -59.10
CA PRO A 368 -7.99 -29.89 -59.09
C PRO A 368 -7.34 -30.39 -60.39
N GLU A 369 -7.93 -31.42 -61.01
CA GLU A 369 -7.48 -31.95 -62.29
C GLU A 369 -7.69 -30.96 -63.45
N GLU A 370 -8.82 -30.25 -63.49
CA GLU A 370 -9.11 -29.22 -64.49
C GLU A 370 -8.22 -27.98 -64.35
N VAL A 371 -7.88 -27.60 -63.12
CA VAL A 371 -6.90 -26.52 -62.85
C VAL A 371 -5.52 -26.93 -63.37
N ALA A 372 -5.09 -28.17 -63.09
CA ALA A 372 -3.79 -28.67 -63.53
C ALA A 372 -3.69 -28.85 -65.06
N ALA A 373 -4.78 -29.21 -65.73
CA ALA A 373 -4.81 -29.42 -67.17
C ALA A 373 -4.77 -28.11 -67.97
N GLY A 374 -5.19 -26.98 -67.40
CA GLY A 374 -5.24 -25.67 -68.07
C GLY A 374 -6.23 -25.57 -69.23
N GLN A 375 -7.02 -26.62 -69.47
CA GLN A 375 -8.09 -26.70 -70.48
C GLN A 375 -9.17 -27.67 -70.00
N ILE A 376 -10.44 -27.29 -70.16
CA ILE A 376 -11.61 -28.12 -69.81
C ILE A 376 -12.26 -28.60 -71.09
N GLY A 377 -12.11 -29.89 -71.41
CA GLY A 377 -12.62 -30.47 -72.66
C GLY A 377 -14.14 -30.69 -72.72
N ARG A 378 -14.86 -30.50 -71.61
CA ARG A 378 -16.32 -30.69 -71.54
C ARG A 378 -17.15 -29.44 -71.87
N PHE A 379 -16.51 -28.27 -71.98
CA PHE A 379 -17.14 -27.00 -72.32
C PHE A 379 -16.51 -26.40 -73.57
N GLU A 380 -17.34 -25.71 -74.34
CA GLU A 380 -16.94 -24.97 -75.52
C GLU A 380 -17.06 -23.46 -75.28
N LEU A 381 -16.33 -22.66 -76.06
CA LEU A 381 -16.39 -21.21 -76.03
C LEU A 381 -17.84 -20.69 -76.02
N GLY A 382 -18.16 -19.91 -75.00
CA GLY A 382 -19.44 -19.27 -74.79
C GLY A 382 -20.54 -20.17 -74.23
N ASP A 383 -20.23 -21.40 -73.83
CA ASP A 383 -21.17 -22.21 -73.05
C ASP A 383 -21.55 -21.48 -71.76
N VAL A 384 -22.86 -21.36 -71.54
CA VAL A 384 -23.44 -20.89 -70.29
C VAL A 384 -23.40 -22.01 -69.26
N LEU A 385 -22.77 -21.79 -68.11
CA LEU A 385 -22.48 -22.84 -67.12
C LEU A 385 -23.28 -22.67 -65.83
N CYS A 386 -23.98 -23.73 -65.44
CA CYS A 386 -24.73 -23.83 -64.19
C CYS A 386 -24.03 -24.74 -63.20
N MET A 387 -24.06 -24.38 -61.90
CA MET A 387 -23.71 -25.32 -60.85
C MET A 387 -24.86 -26.34 -60.70
N SER A 388 -24.54 -27.62 -60.87
CA SER A 388 -25.49 -28.70 -60.64
C SER A 388 -25.61 -28.99 -59.15
N ALA A 389 -26.83 -28.95 -58.62
CA ALA A 389 -27.10 -29.31 -57.23
C ALA A 389 -26.96 -30.83 -56.99
N GLU A 390 -26.95 -31.65 -58.05
CA GLU A 390 -26.83 -33.11 -57.95
C GLU A 390 -25.37 -33.58 -58.00
N THR A 391 -24.54 -32.95 -58.84
CA THR A 391 -23.15 -33.37 -59.05
C THR A 391 -22.14 -32.47 -58.36
N GLU A 392 -22.57 -31.32 -57.81
CA GLU A 392 -21.72 -30.26 -57.24
C GLU A 392 -20.62 -29.79 -58.22
N GLN A 393 -20.88 -29.91 -59.52
CA GLN A 393 -19.97 -29.50 -60.59
C GLN A 393 -20.66 -28.56 -61.57
N LEU A 394 -19.85 -27.81 -62.32
CA LEU A 394 -20.35 -27.04 -63.45
C LEU A 394 -20.84 -27.98 -64.56
N GLU A 395 -21.96 -27.63 -65.15
CA GLU A 395 -22.57 -28.30 -66.29
C GLU A 395 -23.13 -27.24 -67.26
N ARG A 396 -23.33 -27.61 -68.54
CA ARG A 396 -24.02 -26.73 -69.50
C ARG A 396 -25.43 -26.46 -69.02
N CYS A 397 -25.77 -25.19 -68.82
CA CYS A 397 -27.04 -24.85 -68.23
C CYS A 397 -28.21 -25.19 -69.17
N ALA A 398 -29.18 -25.96 -68.69
CA ALA A 398 -30.29 -26.51 -69.49
C ALA A 398 -31.68 -26.07 -69.00
N MET A 399 -31.75 -25.14 -68.05
CA MET A 399 -33.02 -24.66 -67.48
C MET A 399 -33.20 -23.17 -67.78
N ALA A 400 -34.28 -22.82 -68.48
CA ALA A 400 -34.58 -21.43 -68.79
C ALA A 400 -34.82 -20.59 -67.52
N ASN A 401 -34.30 -19.35 -67.51
CA ASN A 401 -34.45 -18.40 -66.39
C ASN A 401 -33.98 -18.92 -65.02
N THR A 402 -33.03 -19.85 -65.00
CA THR A 402 -32.47 -20.34 -63.73
C THR A 402 -31.66 -19.26 -63.00
N ARG A 403 -31.51 -19.43 -61.68
CA ARG A 403 -30.62 -18.63 -60.82
C ARG A 403 -29.26 -19.28 -60.58
N SER A 404 -29.01 -20.44 -61.21
CA SER A 404 -27.88 -21.33 -60.88
C SER A 404 -26.61 -21.11 -61.72
N ILE A 405 -26.48 -19.99 -62.43
CA ILE A 405 -25.32 -19.74 -63.30
C ILE A 405 -24.25 -18.98 -62.56
N VAL A 406 -23.01 -19.46 -62.67
CA VAL A 406 -21.87 -18.83 -62.01
C VAL A 406 -20.75 -18.50 -63.01
N ALA A 407 -20.85 -18.90 -64.31
CA ALA A 407 -19.81 -18.59 -65.30
C ALA A 407 -20.24 -18.74 -66.77
N VAL A 408 -19.42 -18.20 -67.68
CA VAL A 408 -19.40 -18.50 -69.12
C VAL A 408 -18.05 -19.10 -69.48
N ALA A 409 -18.01 -20.12 -70.34
CA ALA A 409 -16.77 -20.77 -70.75
C ALA A 409 -15.96 -19.93 -71.75
N ASN A 410 -14.65 -19.79 -71.53
CA ASN A 410 -13.73 -19.18 -72.49
C ASN A 410 -13.29 -20.17 -73.59
N ASP A 411 -12.31 -19.80 -74.42
CA ASP A 411 -11.79 -20.60 -75.53
C ASP A 411 -11.09 -21.91 -75.11
N LYS A 412 -10.68 -22.00 -73.84
CA LYS A 412 -10.12 -23.20 -73.19
C LYS A 412 -11.18 -23.97 -72.39
N GLY A 413 -12.45 -23.58 -72.46
CA GLY A 413 -13.54 -24.15 -71.68
C GLY A 413 -13.52 -23.74 -70.20
N GLN A 414 -12.64 -22.82 -69.78
CA GLN A 414 -12.52 -22.41 -68.38
C GLN A 414 -13.65 -21.44 -68.00
N PRO A 415 -14.21 -21.55 -66.79
CA PRO A 415 -15.28 -20.68 -66.34
C PRO A 415 -14.78 -19.26 -66.08
N PHE A 416 -15.43 -18.26 -66.68
CA PHE A 416 -15.25 -16.83 -66.42
C PHE A 416 -16.50 -16.23 -65.79
N VAL A 417 -16.31 -15.47 -64.70
CA VAL A 417 -17.41 -14.95 -63.87
C VAL A 417 -17.62 -13.45 -63.99
N PHE A 418 -16.71 -12.73 -64.67
CA PHE A 418 -16.81 -11.29 -64.89
C PHE A 418 -16.08 -10.88 -66.17
N GLY A 419 -16.53 -9.77 -66.77
CA GLY A 419 -15.87 -9.15 -67.91
C GLY A 419 -16.60 -9.32 -69.24
N ALA A 420 -15.99 -8.84 -70.32
CA ALA A 420 -16.56 -8.91 -71.66
C ALA A 420 -16.13 -10.21 -72.34
N GLU A 421 -17.06 -11.16 -72.47
CA GLU A 421 -16.79 -12.49 -73.00
C GLU A 421 -17.80 -12.89 -74.06
N LYS A 422 -17.43 -13.89 -74.88
CA LYS A 422 -18.32 -14.43 -75.90
C LYS A 422 -19.30 -15.41 -75.26
N ILE A 423 -20.59 -15.26 -75.54
CA ILE A 423 -21.69 -16.09 -75.01
C ILE A 423 -22.53 -16.67 -76.16
N LYS A 424 -22.91 -17.94 -76.04
CA LYS A 424 -23.82 -18.61 -76.97
C LYS A 424 -25.25 -18.13 -76.72
N VAL A 425 -25.96 -17.73 -77.77
CA VAL A 425 -27.32 -17.16 -77.67
C VAL A 425 -28.29 -17.81 -78.65
N LEU A 426 -29.58 -17.80 -78.30
CA LEU A 426 -30.71 -18.21 -79.14
C LEU A 426 -31.51 -17.00 -79.63
N GLY A 427 -31.91 -17.05 -80.89
CA GLY A 427 -32.77 -16.06 -81.52
C GLY A 427 -32.10 -14.69 -81.72
N PRO A 428 -32.86 -13.69 -82.20
CA PRO A 428 -32.34 -12.36 -82.39
C PRO A 428 -32.02 -11.70 -81.05
N VAL A 429 -30.85 -11.07 -80.96
CA VAL A 429 -30.36 -10.31 -79.80
C VAL A 429 -29.96 -8.92 -80.25
N GLN A 430 -30.36 -7.89 -79.50
CA GLN A 430 -29.95 -6.51 -79.70
C GLN A 430 -29.01 -6.05 -78.58
N VAL A 431 -28.14 -5.09 -78.89
CA VAL A 431 -27.28 -4.45 -77.88
C VAL A 431 -28.14 -3.90 -76.75
N GLY A 432 -27.78 -4.28 -75.53
CA GLY A 432 -28.47 -3.87 -74.31
C GLY A 432 -29.51 -4.85 -73.79
N ASP A 433 -29.87 -5.88 -74.57
CA ASP A 433 -30.74 -6.96 -74.10
C ASP A 433 -30.12 -7.68 -72.89
N LEU A 434 -30.97 -8.02 -71.94
CA LEU A 434 -30.59 -8.85 -70.79
C LEU A 434 -30.65 -10.32 -71.19
N LEU A 435 -29.55 -11.03 -70.93
CA LEU A 435 -29.39 -12.44 -71.28
C LEU A 435 -29.59 -13.30 -70.04
N VAL A 436 -30.46 -14.30 -70.17
CA VAL A 436 -30.77 -15.29 -69.14
C VAL A 436 -30.53 -16.70 -69.68
N ALA A 437 -30.52 -17.70 -68.80
CA ALA A 437 -30.36 -19.10 -69.22
C ALA A 437 -31.50 -19.50 -70.16
N SER A 438 -31.20 -20.32 -71.17
CA SER A 438 -32.23 -20.96 -71.98
C SER A 438 -32.50 -22.41 -71.53
N ASP A 439 -33.54 -23.01 -72.10
CA ASP A 439 -33.84 -24.44 -72.00
C ASP A 439 -32.99 -25.30 -72.95
N ILE A 440 -32.14 -24.69 -73.78
CA ILE A 440 -31.16 -25.38 -74.62
C ILE A 440 -29.80 -25.38 -73.90
N PRO A 441 -29.22 -26.57 -73.62
CA PRO A 441 -27.97 -26.69 -72.87
C PRO A 441 -26.84 -25.79 -73.39
N GLY A 442 -26.36 -24.89 -72.54
CA GLY A 442 -25.21 -24.01 -72.80
C GLY A 442 -25.53 -22.73 -73.57
N TYR A 443 -26.79 -22.45 -73.88
CA TYR A 443 -27.20 -21.22 -74.55
C TYR A 443 -27.94 -20.25 -73.61
N ALA A 444 -27.75 -18.96 -73.85
CA ALA A 444 -28.57 -17.89 -73.29
C ALA A 444 -29.70 -17.49 -74.26
N MET A 445 -30.72 -16.83 -73.72
CA MET A 445 -31.81 -16.23 -74.49
C MET A 445 -32.11 -14.83 -73.95
N VAL A 446 -32.75 -13.98 -74.76
CA VAL A 446 -33.17 -12.65 -74.33
C VAL A 446 -34.36 -12.75 -73.38
N ASN A 447 -34.27 -12.07 -72.24
CA ASN A 447 -35.41 -11.78 -71.38
C ASN A 447 -35.26 -10.38 -70.78
N ASN A 448 -36.04 -9.43 -71.30
CA ASN A 448 -35.98 -8.02 -70.91
C ASN A 448 -36.85 -7.66 -69.69
N ASP A 449 -37.53 -8.64 -69.07
CA ASP A 449 -38.17 -8.50 -67.76
C ASP A 449 -37.79 -9.70 -66.85
N PRO A 450 -36.48 -9.90 -66.57
CA PRO A 450 -36.01 -11.07 -65.85
C PRO A 450 -36.26 -10.93 -64.35
N ALA A 451 -36.59 -12.03 -63.69
CA ALA A 451 -36.65 -12.04 -62.23
C ALA A 451 -35.27 -11.71 -61.62
N PRO A 452 -35.19 -10.99 -60.49
CA PRO A 452 -33.91 -10.72 -59.82
C PRO A 452 -33.09 -12.01 -59.62
N GLY A 453 -31.80 -11.93 -59.94
CA GLY A 453 -30.84 -13.05 -59.84
C GLY A 453 -30.84 -14.04 -61.02
N THR A 454 -31.49 -13.72 -62.15
CA THR A 454 -31.52 -14.61 -63.34
C THR A 454 -30.72 -14.06 -64.53
N VAL A 455 -30.29 -12.80 -64.47
CA VAL A 455 -29.48 -12.16 -65.51
C VAL A 455 -28.04 -12.65 -65.43
N ILE A 456 -27.52 -13.14 -66.55
CA ILE A 456 -26.15 -13.63 -66.68
C ILE A 456 -25.24 -12.53 -67.23
N ALA A 457 -25.74 -11.82 -68.23
CA ALA A 457 -24.95 -10.86 -68.98
C ALA A 457 -25.86 -9.85 -69.69
N LYS A 458 -25.26 -8.74 -70.11
CA LYS A 458 -25.89 -7.77 -71.00
C LYS A 458 -25.25 -7.84 -72.38
N ALA A 459 -26.07 -7.99 -73.41
CA ALA A 459 -25.60 -8.12 -74.79
C ALA A 459 -24.85 -6.85 -75.24
N MET A 460 -23.68 -7.03 -75.85
CA MET A 460 -22.85 -5.94 -76.39
C MET A 460 -22.76 -5.97 -77.93
N GLN A 461 -23.41 -6.94 -78.57
CA GLN A 461 -23.38 -7.12 -80.03
C GLN A 461 -24.76 -7.59 -80.54
N ASN A 462 -25.21 -7.03 -81.66
CA ASN A 462 -26.42 -7.48 -82.35
C ASN A 462 -26.21 -8.84 -83.03
N PHE A 463 -27.27 -9.65 -83.06
CA PHE A 463 -27.32 -10.93 -83.75
C PHE A 463 -28.74 -11.18 -84.24
N ASP A 464 -28.90 -11.55 -85.52
CA ASP A 464 -30.22 -11.72 -86.17
C ASP A 464 -30.51 -13.17 -86.57
N GLY A 465 -29.73 -14.14 -86.08
CA GLY A 465 -29.86 -15.56 -86.43
C GLY A 465 -30.60 -16.40 -85.37
N GLU A 466 -30.73 -17.70 -85.62
CA GLU A 466 -31.37 -18.63 -84.67
C GLU A 466 -30.45 -19.10 -83.55
N ARG A 467 -29.16 -19.31 -83.82
CA ARG A 467 -28.12 -19.66 -82.84
C ARG A 467 -26.82 -18.97 -83.17
N GLY A 468 -26.25 -18.26 -82.21
CA GLY A 468 -25.07 -17.41 -82.44
C GLY A 468 -24.12 -17.36 -81.26
N LEU A 469 -22.97 -16.75 -81.50
CA LEU A 469 -21.99 -16.42 -80.48
C LEU A 469 -21.79 -14.90 -80.53
N ILE A 470 -22.09 -14.21 -79.43
CA ILE A 470 -22.02 -12.75 -79.37
C ILE A 470 -21.13 -12.30 -78.22
N LEU A 471 -20.58 -11.09 -78.31
CA LEU A 471 -19.93 -10.46 -77.16
C LEU A 471 -21.00 -9.96 -76.16
N ALA A 472 -20.82 -10.26 -74.88
CA ALA A 472 -21.66 -9.76 -73.80
C ALA A 472 -20.83 -9.42 -72.55
N MET A 473 -21.35 -8.49 -71.75
CA MET A 473 -20.75 -8.13 -70.46
C MET A 473 -21.33 -9.02 -69.37
N ILE A 474 -20.51 -9.89 -68.80
CA ILE A 474 -20.84 -10.72 -67.64
C ILE A 474 -20.70 -9.86 -66.40
N ASP A 475 -21.78 -9.77 -65.62
CA ASP A 475 -21.81 -9.04 -64.35
C ASP A 475 -21.95 -10.07 -63.22
N GLY A 476 -20.94 -10.15 -62.35
CA GLY A 476 -20.97 -10.99 -61.16
C GLY A 476 -21.79 -10.29 -60.07
N GLN A 477 -23.12 -10.35 -60.18
CA GLN A 477 -24.07 -9.77 -59.22
C GLN A 477 -24.43 -10.75 -58.10
#